data_AF-A0A7X9DGT8-F1
#
_entry.id   AF-A0A7X9DGT8-F1
#
_cell.length_a   1.000
_cell.length_b   1.000
_cell.length_c   1.000
_cell.angle_alpha   90.00
_cell.angle_beta   90.00
_cell.angle_gamma   90.00
#
_symmetry.space_group_name_H-M   'P 1'
#
loop_
_entity.id
_entity.type
_entity.pdbx_description
1 polymer ?
#
loop_
_entity_poly.entity_id
_entity_poly.type
_entity_poly.pdbx_seq_one_letter_code
_entity_poly.pdbx_strand_id
1 'polypeptide(L)'
;MKTVKQYVIVVLAAAVSCLLSCTSVPKYESPVEPIIAPVEVNVNFRFIAHDISIANPDDDKRCYYKVFIDKIDAGRTTIGLESQKKYFEAKLSPNTHLVVIEKWVLDEREGEYKKVNNILQPKPNYYYFETKSNAVTEVIMVNDKKTNTAQYSVSIK
;
A
#
# COMPACT_ATOMS: atom_id res chain seq x y z
N MET A 1 -18.16 -66.15 -63.44
CA MET A 1 -19.35 -65.27 -63.43
C MET A 1 -19.56 -64.73 -62.01
N LYS A 2 -19.21 -63.46 -61.81
CA LYS A 2 -19.20 -62.71 -60.54
C LYS A 2 -20.28 -61.63 -60.63
N THR A 3 -21.53 -61.83 -60.22
CA THR A 3 -22.51 -60.71 -60.21
C THR A 3 -23.84 -60.99 -59.50
N VAL A 4 -23.88 -61.66 -58.33
CA VAL A 4 -25.17 -61.74 -57.56
C VAL A 4 -25.01 -61.59 -56.04
N LYS A 5 -23.80 -61.42 -55.50
CA LYS A 5 -23.55 -61.49 -54.05
C LYS A 5 -23.46 -60.14 -53.31
N GLN A 6 -23.91 -59.04 -53.90
CA GLN A 6 -23.51 -57.70 -53.45
C GLN A 6 -24.64 -56.80 -52.92
N TYR A 7 -25.88 -57.29 -52.79
CA TYR A 7 -27.01 -56.45 -52.37
C TYR A 7 -27.72 -56.85 -51.07
N VAL A 8 -27.35 -57.94 -50.40
CA VAL A 8 -28.07 -58.41 -49.19
C VAL A 8 -27.40 -57.97 -47.87
N ILE A 9 -26.17 -57.48 -47.90
CA ILE A 9 -25.38 -57.23 -46.67
C ILE A 9 -25.57 -55.79 -46.11
N VAL A 10 -26.16 -54.87 -46.87
CA VAL A 10 -26.22 -53.45 -46.46
C VAL A 10 -27.44 -53.11 -45.58
N VAL A 11 -28.50 -53.92 -45.60
CA VAL A 11 -29.76 -53.54 -44.91
C VAL A 11 -29.84 -54.03 -43.46
N LEU A 12 -29.01 -55.01 -43.04
CA LEU A 12 -29.06 -55.55 -41.67
C LEU A 12 -28.08 -54.90 -40.68
N ALA A 13 -27.20 -54.00 -41.13
CA ALA A 13 -26.18 -53.39 -40.29
C ALA A 13 -26.61 -52.04 -39.66
N ALA A 14 -27.81 -51.54 -39.96
CA ALA A 14 -28.28 -50.23 -39.50
C ALA A 14 -29.15 -50.27 -38.23
N ALA A 15 -29.52 -51.46 -37.72
CA ALA A 15 -30.53 -51.58 -36.66
C ALA A 15 -30.00 -51.93 -35.26
N VAL A 16 -28.69 -52.15 -35.08
CA VAL A 16 -28.15 -52.69 -33.80
C VAL A 16 -27.11 -51.77 -33.11
N SER A 17 -26.71 -50.66 -33.72
CA SER A 17 -25.70 -49.76 -33.12
C SER A 17 -26.23 -48.73 -32.12
N CYS A 18 -27.52 -48.79 -31.73
CA CYS A 18 -28.15 -47.78 -30.86
C CYS A 18 -28.29 -48.17 -29.37
N LEU A 19 -27.66 -49.24 -28.89
CA LEU A 19 -27.86 -49.71 -27.51
C LEU A 19 -26.60 -49.78 -26.63
N LEU A 20 -25.60 -48.94 -26.88
CA LEU A 20 -24.49 -48.77 -25.95
C LEU A 20 -24.24 -47.28 -25.67
N SER A 21 -25.26 -46.60 -25.15
CA SER A 21 -25.06 -45.36 -24.40
C SER A 21 -24.34 -45.71 -23.10
N CYS A 22 -23.03 -45.48 -23.08
CA CYS A 22 -22.22 -45.51 -21.87
C CYS A 22 -22.81 -44.56 -20.81
N THR A 23 -23.39 -45.11 -19.76
CA THR A 23 -23.78 -44.37 -18.55
C THR A 23 -22.55 -44.22 -17.65
N SER A 24 -21.62 -43.33 -18.00
CA SER A 24 -20.64 -42.83 -17.02
C SER A 24 -21.07 -41.43 -16.60
N VAL A 25 -21.69 -41.33 -15.44
CA VAL A 25 -22.04 -40.05 -14.82
C VAL A 25 -20.74 -39.28 -14.61
N PRO A 26 -20.58 -38.05 -15.14
CA PRO A 26 -19.38 -37.27 -14.89
C PRO A 26 -19.23 -37.04 -13.38
N LYS A 27 -18.06 -37.37 -12.85
CA LYS A 27 -17.73 -37.15 -11.43
C LYS A 27 -17.78 -35.64 -11.20
N TYR A 28 -18.71 -35.18 -10.36
CA TYR A 28 -18.75 -33.79 -9.92
C TYR A 28 -17.54 -33.55 -9.01
N GLU A 29 -16.52 -32.88 -9.54
CA GLU A 29 -15.45 -32.30 -8.74
C GLU A 29 -16.00 -31.01 -8.14
N SER A 30 -16.10 -30.96 -6.81
CA SER A 30 -16.46 -29.72 -6.12
C SER A 30 -15.52 -28.60 -6.57
N PRO A 31 -16.04 -27.40 -6.88
CA PRO A 31 -15.20 -26.26 -7.23
C PRO A 31 -14.14 -26.07 -6.13
N VAL A 32 -12.87 -26.12 -6.50
CA VAL A 32 -11.79 -25.78 -5.59
C VAL A 32 -11.99 -24.31 -5.25
N GLU A 33 -12.39 -24.02 -4.01
CA GLU A 33 -12.46 -22.64 -3.54
C GLU A 33 -11.08 -22.01 -3.78
N PRO A 34 -11.01 -20.85 -4.46
CA PRO A 34 -9.73 -20.18 -4.66
C PRO A 34 -9.14 -19.91 -3.29
N ILE A 35 -7.93 -20.42 -3.05
CA ILE A 35 -7.14 -20.02 -1.88
C ILE A 35 -6.89 -18.53 -2.07
N ILE A 36 -7.68 -17.70 -1.38
CA ILE A 36 -7.47 -16.25 -1.34
C ILE A 36 -6.17 -16.07 -0.56
N ALA A 37 -5.05 -15.99 -1.27
CA ALA A 37 -3.80 -15.55 -0.68
C ALA A 37 -4.06 -14.17 -0.04
N PRO A 38 -3.59 -13.92 1.20
CA PRO A 38 -3.79 -12.63 1.82
C PRO A 38 -3.26 -11.54 0.88
N VAL A 39 -4.09 -10.53 0.61
CA VAL A 39 -3.73 -9.39 -0.25
C VAL A 39 -2.48 -8.76 0.34
N GLU A 40 -1.36 -8.89 -0.36
CA GLU A 40 -0.10 -8.29 0.06
C GLU A 40 -0.25 -6.76 0.02
N VAL A 41 -0.33 -6.13 1.19
CA VAL A 41 -0.38 -4.68 1.28
C VAL A 41 1.00 -4.16 0.88
N ASN A 42 1.09 -3.48 -0.27
CA ASN A 42 2.36 -2.95 -0.77
C ASN A 42 2.93 -1.84 0.15
N VAL A 43 2.07 -1.21 0.95
CA VAL A 43 2.42 -0.20 1.96
C VAL A 43 1.71 -0.53 3.27
N ASN A 44 2.45 -0.77 4.35
CA ASN A 44 1.89 -1.01 5.68
C ASN A 44 2.21 0.11 6.69
N PHE A 45 2.87 1.17 6.24
CA PHE A 45 3.18 2.35 7.03
C PHE A 45 2.99 3.64 6.24
N ARG A 46 2.35 4.63 6.86
CA ARG A 46 2.22 5.99 6.35
C ARG A 46 2.51 7.01 7.44
N PHE A 47 3.47 7.89 7.19
CA PHE A 47 3.72 9.08 8.00
C PHE A 47 3.02 10.29 7.38
N ILE A 48 2.34 11.08 8.21
CA ILE A 48 1.62 12.30 7.81
C ILE A 48 2.07 13.44 8.70
N ALA A 49 2.48 14.56 8.12
CA ALA A 49 2.92 15.73 8.87
C ALA A 49 2.33 17.05 8.37
N HIS A 50 1.96 17.92 9.29
CA HIS A 50 1.57 19.30 9.01
C HIS A 50 1.74 20.18 10.25
N ASP A 51 1.82 21.48 10.02
CA ASP A 51 1.90 22.49 11.06
C ASP A 51 0.54 23.16 11.28
N ILE A 52 0.31 23.60 12.51
CA ILE A 52 -0.82 24.43 12.91
C ILE A 52 -0.33 25.76 13.49
N SER A 53 -1.27 26.65 13.82
CA SER A 53 -0.98 27.93 14.47
C SER A 53 -0.13 28.88 13.61
N ILE A 54 -0.29 28.81 12.28
CA ILE A 54 0.30 29.76 11.34
C ILE A 54 -0.62 30.99 11.28
N ALA A 55 -0.16 32.12 11.82
CA ALA A 55 -1.00 33.30 11.98
C ALA A 55 -1.18 34.09 10.68
N ASN A 56 -0.10 34.22 9.88
CA ASN A 56 -0.12 34.95 8.63
C ASN A 56 0.12 33.99 7.46
N PRO A 57 -0.63 34.11 6.34
CA PRO A 57 -0.40 33.28 5.15
C PRO A 57 1.03 33.36 4.59
N ASP A 58 1.67 34.54 4.68
CA ASP A 58 3.05 34.73 4.22
C ASP A 58 4.09 33.98 5.07
N ASP A 59 3.71 33.55 6.28
CA ASP A 59 4.54 32.69 7.11
C ASP A 59 4.40 31.21 6.75
N ASP A 60 3.47 30.82 5.87
CA ASP A 60 3.24 29.42 5.48
C ASP A 60 4.19 29.00 4.34
N LYS A 61 5.38 28.50 4.71
CA LYS A 61 6.46 28.27 3.76
C LYS A 61 6.37 26.88 3.12
N ARG A 62 6.88 26.75 1.89
CA ARG A 62 7.06 25.42 1.28
C ARG A 62 8.08 24.60 2.07
N CYS A 63 7.70 23.38 2.45
CA CYS A 63 8.55 22.49 3.22
C CYS A 63 8.32 21.01 2.88
N TYR A 64 9.23 20.17 3.37
CA TYR A 64 9.06 18.73 3.50
C TYR A 64 9.72 18.26 4.80
N TYR A 65 9.47 17.00 5.19
CA TYR A 65 10.22 16.35 6.26
C TYR A 65 11.09 15.24 5.70
N LYS A 66 12.36 15.24 6.09
CA LYS A 66 13.22 14.08 5.90
C LYS A 66 12.85 13.05 6.96
N VAL A 67 12.66 11.80 6.56
CA VAL A 67 12.14 10.73 7.38
C VAL A 67 13.21 9.67 7.55
N PHE A 68 13.49 9.32 8.79
CA PHE A 68 14.37 8.23 9.15
C PHE A 68 13.56 7.16 9.87
N ILE A 69 13.70 5.91 9.46
CA ILE A 69 13.12 4.75 10.14
C ILE A 69 14.27 3.99 10.78
N ASP A 70 14.17 3.75 12.08
CA ASP A 70 15.20 3.09 12.88
C ASP A 70 16.59 3.75 12.72
N LYS A 71 16.58 5.09 12.61
CA LYS A 71 17.75 5.96 12.40
C LYS A 71 18.42 5.82 11.02
N ILE A 72 17.82 5.09 10.09
CA ILE A 72 18.27 4.96 8.70
C ILE A 72 17.47 5.93 7.83
N ASP A 73 18.14 6.64 6.91
CA ASP A 73 17.49 7.53 5.94
C ASP A 73 16.52 6.72 5.08
N ALA A 74 15.22 6.96 5.26
CA ALA A 74 14.16 6.26 4.55
C ALA A 74 13.58 7.09 3.40
N GLY A 75 13.96 8.37 3.30
CA GLY A 75 13.48 9.30 2.28
C GLY A 75 12.87 10.57 2.87
N ARG A 76 11.84 11.08 2.20
CA ARG A 76 11.17 12.34 2.58
C ARG A 76 9.69 12.31 2.27
N THR A 77 8.94 13.17 2.94
CA THR A 77 7.54 13.41 2.61
C THR A 77 7.39 14.08 1.24
N THR A 78 6.16 14.11 0.73
CA THR A 78 5.74 15.08 -0.29
C THR A 78 6.06 16.51 0.15
N ILE A 79 6.20 17.40 -0.83
CA ILE A 79 6.40 18.83 -0.62
C ILE A 79 5.02 19.51 -0.56
N GLY A 80 4.87 20.45 0.36
CA GLY A 80 3.68 21.29 0.47
C GLY A 80 3.96 22.53 1.32
N LEU A 81 2.96 23.36 1.53
CA LEU A 81 3.05 24.41 2.56
C LEU A 81 3.14 23.77 3.96
N GLU A 82 3.60 24.49 4.96
CA GLU A 82 3.71 24.01 6.34
C GLU A 82 2.34 23.53 6.85
N SER A 83 1.27 24.28 6.58
CA SER A 83 -0.12 23.95 6.97
C SER A 83 -0.70 22.70 6.30
N GLN A 84 -0.18 22.31 5.14
CA GLN A 84 -0.74 21.24 4.33
C GLN A 84 -0.26 19.88 4.79
N LYS A 85 -1.09 18.84 4.66
CA LYS A 85 -0.65 17.46 4.96
C LYS A 85 0.39 17.01 3.94
N LYS A 86 1.50 16.49 4.46
CA LYS A 86 2.61 15.92 3.69
C LYS A 86 2.77 14.45 4.07
N TYR A 87 3.02 13.60 3.08
CA TYR A 87 2.92 12.15 3.22
C TYR A 87 4.23 11.45 2.89
N PHE A 88 4.58 10.43 3.66
CA PHE A 88 5.62 9.45 3.35
C PHE A 88 5.04 8.05 3.56
N GLU A 89 5.34 7.12 2.67
CA GLU A 89 4.80 5.76 2.69
C GLU A 89 5.95 4.76 2.53
N ALA A 90 5.88 3.67 3.28
CA ALA A 90 6.87 2.60 3.19
C ALA A 90 6.26 1.23 3.54
N LYS A 91 7.00 0.19 3.16
CA LYS A 91 6.79 -1.17 3.63
C LYS A 91 7.83 -1.49 4.69
N LEU A 92 7.37 -1.78 5.90
CA LEU A 92 8.20 -2.10 7.06
C LEU A 92 7.92 -3.54 7.51
N SER A 93 8.89 -4.18 8.16
CA SER A 93 8.64 -5.44 8.86
C SER A 93 7.57 -5.26 9.93
N PRO A 94 6.75 -6.27 10.28
CA PRO A 94 5.85 -6.19 11.43
C PRO A 94 6.64 -6.15 12.74
N ASN A 95 6.87 -4.96 13.30
CA ASN A 95 7.62 -4.77 14.54
C ASN A 95 7.34 -3.38 15.15
N THR A 96 7.95 -3.12 16.31
CA THR A 96 8.14 -1.76 16.81
C THR A 96 9.26 -1.07 16.02
N HIS A 97 8.97 0.13 15.53
CA HIS A 97 9.88 0.99 14.80
C HIS A 97 10.00 2.36 15.45
N LEU A 98 11.10 3.05 15.16
CA LEU A 98 11.32 4.45 15.50
C LEU A 98 11.24 5.31 14.24
N VAL A 99 10.34 6.28 14.21
CA VAL A 99 10.42 7.37 13.22
C VAL A 99 11.19 8.54 13.83
N VAL A 100 12.14 9.09 13.09
CA VAL A 100 12.80 10.37 13.38
C VAL A 100 12.59 11.28 12.19
N ILE A 101 12.31 12.56 12.44
CA ILE A 101 12.05 13.54 11.39
C ILE A 101 12.97 14.75 11.49
N GLU A 102 13.22 15.36 10.35
CA GLU A 102 13.84 16.68 10.24
C GLU A 102 13.01 17.54 9.30
N LYS A 103 12.71 18.77 9.71
CA LYS A 103 12.02 19.75 8.88
C LYS A 103 12.99 20.50 7.98
N TRP A 104 12.64 20.60 6.70
CA TRP A 104 13.38 21.30 5.68
C TRP A 104 12.44 22.30 4.98
N VAL A 105 12.85 23.56 4.90
CA VAL A 105 12.04 24.67 4.36
C VAL A 105 12.77 25.28 3.16
N LEU A 106 12.01 25.66 2.14
CA LEU A 106 12.53 26.36 0.97
C LEU A 106 13.06 27.75 1.40
N ASP A 107 14.34 27.99 1.14
CA ASP A 107 14.92 29.32 1.15
C ASP A 107 14.64 29.96 -0.20
N GLU A 108 13.66 30.86 -0.27
CA GLU A 108 13.21 31.47 -1.54
C GLU A 108 14.30 32.33 -2.20
N ARG A 109 15.24 32.85 -1.41
CA ARG A 109 16.33 33.67 -1.94
C ARG A 109 17.37 32.82 -2.66
N GLU A 110 17.65 31.64 -2.13
CA GLU A 110 18.67 30.73 -2.67
C GLU A 110 18.09 29.63 -3.55
N GLY A 111 16.77 29.45 -3.55
CA GLY A 111 16.08 28.47 -4.39
C GLY A 111 16.28 27.03 -3.94
N GLU A 112 16.77 26.80 -2.72
CA GLU A 112 17.07 25.48 -2.19
C GLU A 112 16.39 25.20 -0.85
N TYR A 113 16.15 23.93 -0.56
CA TYR A 113 15.60 23.52 0.73
C TYR A 113 16.73 23.40 1.74
N LYS A 114 16.56 24.06 2.89
CA LYS A 114 17.51 24.00 3.99
C LYS A 114 16.89 23.40 5.22
N LYS A 115 17.69 22.63 5.96
CA LYS A 115 17.31 22.13 7.28
C LYS A 115 17.05 23.34 8.19
N VAL A 116 15.90 23.37 8.83
CA VAL A 116 15.61 24.46 9.77
C VAL A 116 16.52 24.35 11.00
N ASN A 117 16.86 25.50 11.59
CA ASN A 117 17.63 25.56 12.83
C ASN A 117 17.05 24.64 13.89
N ASN A 118 17.91 24.04 14.72
CA ASN A 118 17.52 23.04 15.72
C ASN A 118 16.46 23.55 16.73
N ILE A 119 16.40 24.86 16.97
CA ILE A 119 15.37 25.47 17.83
C ILE A 119 13.98 25.45 17.19
N LEU A 120 13.90 25.38 15.85
CA LEU A 120 12.67 25.35 15.05
C LEU A 120 12.34 23.95 14.50
N GLN A 121 13.16 22.95 14.82
CA GLN A 121 12.81 21.56 14.55
C GLN A 121 11.62 21.17 15.44
N PRO A 122 10.66 20.36 14.94
CA PRO A 122 9.56 19.86 15.77
C PRO A 122 10.09 19.08 16.96
N LYS A 123 9.53 19.29 18.16
CA LYS A 123 9.98 18.62 19.39
C LYS A 123 8.82 17.92 20.11
N PRO A 124 8.93 16.60 20.41
CA PRO A 124 10.01 15.71 20.02
C PRO A 124 10.05 15.48 18.50
N ASN A 125 11.23 15.26 17.94
CA ASN A 125 11.41 14.96 16.52
C ASN A 125 11.38 13.45 16.22
N TYR A 126 10.91 12.64 17.18
CA TYR A 126 10.86 11.20 17.06
C TYR A 126 9.64 10.61 17.75
N TYR A 127 9.27 9.40 17.32
CA TYR A 127 8.16 8.65 17.91
C TYR A 127 8.33 7.14 17.67
N TYR A 128 7.94 6.31 18.63
CA TYR A 128 7.92 4.85 18.49
C TYR A 128 6.52 4.36 18.12
N PHE A 129 6.42 3.47 17.14
CA PHE A 129 5.13 2.96 16.65
C PHE A 129 5.25 1.48 16.26
N GLU A 130 4.11 0.79 16.17
CA GLU A 130 4.06 -0.62 15.77
C GLU A 130 3.42 -0.78 14.39
N THR A 131 3.96 -1.68 13.58
CA THR A 131 3.41 -2.10 12.28
C THR A 131 2.91 -3.53 12.35
N LYS A 132 1.88 -3.85 11.54
CA LYS A 132 1.34 -5.21 11.40
C LYS A 132 1.41 -5.65 9.94
N SER A 133 1.42 -6.96 9.70
CA SER A 133 1.56 -7.53 8.35
C SER A 133 0.36 -7.23 7.43
N ASN A 134 -0.82 -7.04 8.01
CA ASN A 134 -2.10 -7.02 7.31
C ASN A 134 -2.91 -5.73 7.58
N ALA A 135 -2.25 -4.68 8.05
CA ALA A 135 -2.88 -3.41 8.40
C ALA A 135 -1.97 -2.25 8.02
N VAL A 136 -2.55 -1.07 7.81
CA VAL A 136 -1.77 0.15 7.57
C VAL A 136 -1.67 0.93 8.87
N THR A 137 -0.45 1.08 9.39
CA THR A 137 -0.19 2.00 10.50
C THR A 137 0.01 3.42 9.98
N GLU A 138 -0.87 4.34 10.36
CA GLU A 138 -0.71 5.77 10.11
C GLU A 138 -0.18 6.46 11.35
N VAL A 139 0.98 7.12 11.22
CA VAL A 139 1.54 8.01 12.25
C VAL A 139 1.36 9.45 11.78
N ILE A 140 0.61 10.24 12.55
CA ILE A 140 0.31 11.63 12.24
C ILE A 140 1.07 12.52 13.23
N MET A 141 1.93 13.38 12.72
CA MET A 141 2.57 14.45 13.47
C MET A 141 1.87 15.78 13.18
N VAL A 142 1.45 16.46 14.24
CA VAL A 142 0.97 17.84 14.20
C VAL A 142 1.97 18.70 14.95
N ASN A 143 2.62 19.65 14.26
CA ASN A 143 3.55 20.57 14.89
C ASN A 143 2.89 21.94 15.10
N ASP A 144 2.83 22.40 16.34
CA ASP A 144 2.40 23.77 16.61
C ASP A 144 3.56 24.73 16.29
N LYS A 145 3.40 25.56 15.24
CA LYS A 145 4.48 26.45 14.77
C LYS A 145 4.86 27.53 15.78
N LYS A 146 3.92 27.94 16.65
CA LYS A 146 4.14 28.99 17.66
C LYS A 146 5.04 28.50 18.79
N THR A 147 4.88 27.24 19.18
CA THR A 147 5.61 26.63 20.31
C THR A 147 6.70 25.66 19.88
N ASN A 148 6.72 25.26 18.60
CA ASN A 148 7.51 24.17 18.04
C ASN A 148 7.33 22.83 18.76
N THR A 149 6.14 22.61 19.33
CA THR A 149 5.78 21.36 20.00
C THR A 149 5.09 20.44 19.01
N ALA A 150 5.65 19.24 18.84
CA ALA A 150 5.09 18.18 18.02
C ALA A 150 4.22 17.25 18.88
N GLN A 151 3.04 16.91 18.38
CA GLN A 151 2.17 15.89 18.92
C GLN A 151 2.01 14.78 17.89
N TYR A 152 2.05 13.54 18.36
CA TYR A 152 1.92 12.36 17.53
C TYR A 152 0.66 11.59 17.89
N SER A 153 -0.06 11.13 16.87
CA SER A 153 -1.16 10.18 17.03
C SER A 153 -0.98 9.01 16.06
N VAL A 154 -1.46 7.84 16.46
CA VAL A 154 -1.34 6.61 15.67
C VAL A 154 -2.71 6.00 15.47
N SER A 155 -2.97 5.52 14.26
CA SER A 155 -4.12 4.69 13.95
C SER A 155 -3.69 3.49 13.13
N ILE A 156 -4.30 2.33 13.39
CA ILE A 156 -4.07 1.11 12.63
C ILE A 156 -5.39 0.80 11.91
N LYS A 157 -5.35 0.78 10.58
CA LYS A 157 -6.50 0.52 9.72
C LYS A 157 -6.48 -0.89 9.17
#